data_AF-A0A7H2VAC5-F1
#
_entry.id   AF-A0A7H2VAC5-F1
#
_cell.length_a   1.000
_cell.length_b   1.000
_cell.length_c   1.000
_cell.angle_alpha   90.00
_cell.angle_beta   90.00
_cell.angle_gamma   90.00
#
_symmetry.space_group_name_H-M   'P 1'
#
loop_
_entity.id
_entity.type
_entity.pdbx_description
1 polymer ?
#
loop_
_entity_poly.entity_id
_entity_poly.type
_entity_poly.pdbx_seq_one_letter_code
_entity_poly.pdbx_strand_id
1 'polypeptide(L)'
;MKKIFLFLLCLGATTLHAEQIDCGPYKIVQIQTENKGVLVLLEDNAGKRWKNLGDWTDAYTKPFQAIAQQALAMDKDVILRFYYTGQYSCDATDYTSKPYMIRINK
;
A
#
# COMPACT_ATOMS: atom_id res chain seq x y z
N MET A 1 42.29 -14.58 -15.95
CA MET A 1 41.92 -14.62 -14.51
C MET A 1 41.14 -13.37 -14.07
N LYS A 2 41.57 -12.13 -14.33
CA LYS A 2 40.80 -10.91 -14.01
C LYS A 2 39.37 -10.85 -14.61
N LYS A 3 39.15 -11.41 -15.80
CA LYS A 3 37.83 -11.39 -16.47
C LYS A 3 36.79 -12.32 -15.83
N ILE A 4 37.21 -13.40 -15.17
CA ILE A 4 36.31 -14.35 -14.48
C ILE A 4 35.83 -13.74 -13.15
N PHE A 5 36.71 -13.00 -12.47
CA PHE A 5 36.37 -12.31 -11.23
C PHE A 5 35.31 -11.23 -11.43
N LEU A 6 35.33 -10.54 -12.58
CA LEU A 6 34.32 -9.53 -12.92
C LEU A 6 32.93 -10.15 -13.19
N PHE A 7 32.88 -11.36 -13.74
CA PHE A 7 31.62 -12.05 -14.04
C PHE A 7 30.94 -12.57 -12.77
N LEU A 8 31.73 -13.08 -11.81
CA LEU A 8 31.22 -13.53 -10.51
C LEU A 8 30.66 -12.37 -9.64
N LEU A 9 31.19 -11.15 -9.80
CA LEU A 9 30.69 -9.98 -9.07
C LEU A 9 29.29 -9.54 -9.54
N CYS A 10 28.97 -9.71 -10.83
CA CYS A 10 27.66 -9.35 -11.37
C CYS A 10 26.54 -10.35 -11.00
N LEU A 11 26.87 -11.61 -10.69
CA LEU A 11 25.90 -12.63 -10.28
C LEU A 11 25.44 -12.50 -8.81
N GLY A 12 26.16 -11.72 -7.99
CA GLY A 12 25.82 -11.51 -6.58
C GLY A 12 24.83 -10.37 -6.30
N ALA A 13 24.42 -9.61 -7.31
CA ALA A 13 23.65 -8.37 -7.13
C ALA A 13 22.13 -8.51 -7.30
N THR A 14 21.59 -9.71 -7.47
CA THR A 14 20.18 -9.92 -7.90
C THR A 14 19.20 -10.36 -6.80
N THR A 15 19.55 -10.33 -5.51
CA THR A 15 18.71 -11.01 -4.48
C THR A 15 17.83 -10.10 -3.61
N LEU A 16 17.70 -8.81 -3.93
CA LEU A 16 16.77 -7.91 -3.22
C LEU A 16 15.81 -7.25 -4.20
N HIS A 17 14.79 -8.00 -4.63
CA HIS A 17 13.67 -7.43 -5.37
C HIS A 17 12.63 -6.92 -4.38
N ALA A 18 12.41 -5.60 -4.35
CA ALA A 18 11.23 -5.03 -3.71
C ALA A 18 10.02 -5.36 -4.59
N GLU A 19 9.10 -6.17 -4.07
CA GLU A 19 7.89 -6.55 -4.79
C GLU A 19 6.79 -5.50 -4.58
N GLN A 20 5.92 -5.36 -5.58
CA GLN A 20 4.77 -4.45 -5.57
C GLN A 20 3.50 -5.29 -5.68
N ILE A 21 2.48 -4.94 -4.89
CA ILE A 21 1.17 -5.57 -4.98
C ILE A 21 0.05 -4.54 -4.95
N ASP A 22 -0.88 -4.68 -5.89
CA ASP A 22 -2.16 -3.99 -5.90
C ASP A 22 -3.17 -4.80 -5.09
N CYS A 23 -3.68 -4.21 -4.01
CA CYS A 23 -4.76 -4.76 -3.20
C CYS A 23 -6.06 -4.03 -3.50
N GLY A 24 -7.13 -4.79 -3.72
CA GLY A 24 -8.46 -4.31 -4.05
C GLY A 24 -8.99 -4.97 -5.33
N PRO A 25 -10.13 -4.50 -5.85
CA PRO A 25 -10.86 -3.30 -5.45
C PRO A 25 -11.53 -3.40 -4.06
N TYR A 26 -11.59 -2.26 -3.34
CA TYR A 26 -12.25 -2.15 -2.04
C TYR A 26 -13.18 -0.95 -1.97
N LYS A 27 -14.32 -1.08 -1.27
CA LYS A 27 -15.09 0.07 -0.80
C LYS A 27 -14.43 0.66 0.44
N ILE A 28 -14.35 1.98 0.51
CA ILE A 28 -14.03 2.68 1.76
C ILE A 28 -15.32 2.87 2.52
N VAL A 29 -15.42 2.31 3.73
CA VAL A 29 -16.61 2.43 4.58
C VAL A 29 -16.43 3.40 5.74
N GLN A 30 -15.18 3.62 6.17
CA GLN A 30 -14.86 4.55 7.24
C GLN A 30 -13.44 5.10 7.05
N ILE A 31 -13.27 6.38 7.39
CA ILE A 31 -11.97 7.05 7.47
C ILE A 31 -11.80 7.53 8.91
N GLN A 32 -10.68 7.18 9.54
CA GLN A 32 -10.39 7.53 10.92
C GLN A 32 -9.07 8.30 10.98
N THR A 33 -9.17 9.54 11.44
CA THR A 33 -7.99 10.35 11.78
C THR A 33 -7.46 9.92 13.13
N GLU A 34 -6.19 9.56 13.16
CA GLU A 34 -5.45 9.24 14.37
C GLU A 34 -4.46 10.36 14.72
N ASN A 35 -3.97 10.36 15.95
CA ASN A 35 -2.97 11.34 16.40
C ASN A 35 -1.73 11.37 15.47
N LYS A 36 -1.32 10.21 14.94
CA LYS A 36 -0.13 10.08 14.10
C LYS A 36 -0.42 10.05 12.60
N GLY A 37 -1.63 9.72 12.16
CA GLY A 37 -1.90 9.48 10.74
C GLY A 37 -3.37 9.25 10.39
N VAL A 38 -3.59 8.47 9.33
CA VAL A 38 -4.94 8.15 8.83
C VAL A 38 -5.11 6.66 8.63
N LEU A 39 -6.21 6.11 9.15
CA LEU A 39 -6.66 4.75 8.88
C LEU A 39 -7.89 4.77 7.97
N VAL A 40 -8.03 3.74 7.14
CA VAL A 40 -9.24 3.48 6.36
C VAL A 40 -9.74 2.07 6.61
N LEU A 41 -11.05 1.94 6.79
CA LEU A 41 -11.73 0.65 6.83
C LEU A 41 -12.18 0.32 5.41
N LEU A 42 -11.65 -0.79 4.91
CA LEU A 42 -11.89 -1.30 3.56
C LEU A 42 -12.83 -2.50 3.64
N GLU A 43 -13.76 -2.58 2.70
CA GLU A 43 -14.71 -3.68 2.56
C GLU A 43 -14.69 -4.29 1.15
N ASP A 44 -14.74 -5.62 1.09
CA ASP A 44 -15.01 -6.41 -0.11
C ASP A 44 -15.78 -7.69 0.28
N ASN A 45 -15.87 -8.66 -0.63
CA ASN A 45 -16.54 -9.95 -0.41
C ASN A 45 -15.93 -10.82 0.71
N ALA A 46 -14.66 -10.61 1.06
CA ALA A 46 -13.96 -11.32 2.14
C ALA A 46 -14.18 -10.68 3.53
N GLY A 47 -14.81 -9.50 3.61
CA GLY A 47 -15.17 -8.84 4.87
C GLY A 47 -14.59 -7.44 5.03
N LYS A 48 -14.19 -7.06 6.25
CA LYS A 48 -13.66 -5.71 6.56
C LYS A 48 -12.25 -5.77 7.11
N ARG A 49 -11.39 -4.82 6.71
CA ARG A 49 -10.01 -4.69 7.23
C ARG A 49 -9.56 -3.25 7.33
N TRP A 50 -8.83 -2.93 8.38
CA TRP A 50 -8.18 -1.62 8.52
C TRP A 50 -6.86 -1.60 7.76
N LYS A 51 -6.59 -0.50 7.05
CA LYS A 51 -5.29 -0.21 6.46
C LYS A 51 -4.83 1.19 6.84
N ASN A 52 -3.53 1.33 7.12
CA ASN A 52 -2.89 2.62 7.38
C ASN A 52 -2.58 3.35 6.05
N LEU A 53 -2.98 4.61 5.90
CA LEU A 53 -2.64 5.45 4.74
C LEU A 53 -1.35 6.27 4.94
N GLY A 54 -0.82 6.33 6.15
CA GLY A 54 0.44 6.98 6.49
C GLY A 54 0.32 8.00 7.63
N ASP A 55 1.48 8.57 7.99
CA ASP A 55 1.58 9.54 9.08
C ASP A 55 1.38 10.98 8.59
N TRP A 56 0.84 11.86 9.43
CA TRP A 56 0.58 13.27 9.07
C TRP A 56 1.82 14.07 8.67
N THR A 57 3.00 13.63 9.14
CA THR A 57 4.30 14.22 8.80
C THR A 57 4.74 13.87 7.38
N ASP A 58 4.18 12.82 6.78
CA ASP A 58 4.50 12.39 5.43
C ASP A 58 3.71 13.21 4.40
N ALA A 59 4.44 13.78 3.42
CA ALA A 59 3.83 14.65 2.41
C ALA A 59 2.74 13.96 1.57
N TYR A 60 2.82 12.63 1.42
CA TYR A 60 1.87 11.83 0.62
C TYR A 60 0.59 11.44 1.38
N THR A 61 0.55 11.53 2.70
CA THR A 61 -0.64 11.10 3.47
C THR A 61 -1.84 11.99 3.24
N LYS A 62 -1.64 13.31 3.12
CA LYS A 62 -2.71 14.27 2.82
C LYS A 62 -3.40 14.00 1.48
N PRO A 63 -2.70 13.84 0.34
CA PRO A 63 -3.36 13.49 -0.91
C PRO A 63 -4.02 12.10 -0.85
N PHE A 64 -3.46 11.13 -0.12
CA PHE A 64 -4.10 9.82 0.02
C PHE A 64 -5.41 9.90 0.80
N GLN A 65 -5.46 10.68 1.88
CA GLN A 65 -6.70 10.95 2.59
C GLN A 65 -7.73 11.65 1.69
N ALA A 66 -7.31 12.64 0.89
CA ALA A 66 -8.22 13.33 -0.02
C ALA A 66 -8.84 12.37 -1.06
N ILE A 67 -8.04 11.46 -1.62
CA ILE A 67 -8.51 10.41 -2.52
C ILE A 67 -9.49 9.47 -1.79
N ALA A 68 -9.17 9.08 -0.55
CA ALA A 68 -10.04 8.23 0.25
C ALA A 68 -11.40 8.90 0.54
N GLN A 69 -11.40 10.18 0.91
CA GLN A 69 -12.61 10.98 1.13
C GLN A 69 -13.44 11.11 -0.15
N GLN A 70 -12.78 11.35 -1.29
CA GLN A 70 -13.44 11.43 -2.58
C GLN A 70 -14.08 10.09 -2.97
N ALA A 71 -13.36 8.98 -2.81
CA ALA A 71 -13.88 7.64 -3.10
C ALA A 71 -15.10 7.30 -2.23
N LEU A 72 -15.03 7.61 -0.92
CA LEU A 72 -16.15 7.44 0.01
C LEU A 72 -17.37 8.28 -0.43
N ALA A 73 -17.16 9.57 -0.75
CA ALA A 73 -18.24 10.47 -1.15
C ALA A 73 -18.88 10.09 -2.50
N MET A 74 -18.11 9.49 -3.40
CA MET A 74 -18.57 9.05 -4.72
C MET A 74 -19.12 7.63 -4.74
N ASP A 75 -19.07 6.92 -3.61
CA ASP A 75 -19.33 5.48 -3.52
C ASP A 75 -18.55 4.67 -4.57
N LYS A 76 -17.25 4.95 -4.70
CA LYS A 76 -16.34 4.29 -5.65
C LYS A 76 -15.32 3.41 -4.94
N ASP A 77 -14.96 2.32 -5.61
CA ASP A 77 -13.92 1.42 -5.12
C ASP A 77 -12.54 2.06 -5.25
N VAL A 78 -11.59 1.58 -4.45
CA VAL A 78 -10.18 1.97 -4.52
C VAL A 78 -9.27 0.77 -4.67
N ILE A 79 -8.09 1.04 -5.23
CA ILE A 79 -6.95 0.11 -5.22
C ILE A 79 -5.84 0.77 -4.41
N LEU A 80 -5.29 0.03 -3.46
CA LEU A 80 -4.14 0.43 -2.66
C LEU A 80 -2.93 -0.41 -3.08
N ARG A 81 -1.76 0.22 -3.10
CA ARG A 81 -0.54 -0.42 -3.56
C ARG A 81 0.54 -0.42 -2.51
N PHE A 82 1.14 -1.57 -2.27
CA PHE A 82 2.14 -1.76 -1.22
C PHE A 82 3.45 -2.28 -1.79
N TYR A 83 4.55 -1.79 -1.23
CA TYR A 83 5.86 -2.43 -1.37
C TYR A 83 6.04 -3.43 -0.25
N TYR A 84 6.60 -4.60 -0.55
CA TYR A 84 6.86 -5.60 0.46
C TYR A 84 8.11 -6.42 0.14
N THR A 85 8.62 -7.07 1.19
CA THR A 85 9.68 -8.06 1.13
C THR A 85 9.15 -9.33 1.81
N GLY A 86 8.95 -10.41 1.06
CA GLY A 86 8.38 -11.65 1.59
C GLY A 86 6.88 -11.80 1.28
N GLN A 87 6.05 -12.17 2.26
CA GLN A 87 4.60 -12.32 2.04
C GLN A 87 3.86 -11.09 2.58
N TYR A 88 3.06 -10.45 1.71
CA TYR A 88 2.11 -9.41 2.11
C TYR A 88 0.67 -9.89 1.94
N SER A 89 -0.17 -9.62 2.93
CA SER A 89 -1.58 -9.99 2.90
C SER A 89 -2.47 -8.76 2.68
N CYS A 90 -3.14 -8.75 1.53
CA CYS A 90 -4.16 -7.75 1.23
C CYS A 90 -5.38 -7.85 2.16
N ASP A 91 -5.71 -9.06 2.62
CA ASP A 91 -6.94 -9.36 3.38
C ASP A 91 -6.80 -9.18 4.89
N ALA A 92 -5.57 -9.02 5.39
CA ALA A 92 -5.31 -8.75 6.78
C ALA A 92 -5.48 -7.27 7.13
N THR A 93 -5.95 -7.00 8.35
CA THR A 93 -5.81 -5.68 8.95
C THR A 93 -4.32 -5.36 9.15
N ASP A 94 -3.91 -4.17 8.74
CA ASP A 94 -2.52 -3.72 8.84
C ASP A 94 -2.46 -2.24 9.23
N TYR A 95 -2.04 -2.00 10.48
CA TYR A 95 -1.85 -0.66 11.03
C TYR A 95 -0.43 -0.10 10.80
N THR A 96 0.47 -0.91 10.23
CA THR A 96 1.90 -0.63 10.15
C THR A 96 2.35 -0.25 8.75
N SER A 97 1.97 -1.05 7.74
CA SER A 97 2.39 -0.79 6.37
C SER A 97 1.58 0.34 5.77
N LYS A 98 2.28 1.21 5.03
CA LYS A 98 1.67 2.33 4.32
C LYS A 98 1.64 2.02 2.82
N PRO A 99 0.56 2.32 2.11
CA PRO A 99 0.56 2.21 0.66
C PRO A 99 1.50 3.25 0.09
N TYR A 100 2.08 2.96 -1.08
CA TYR A 100 2.77 3.97 -1.88
C TYR A 100 1.86 4.56 -2.96
N MET A 101 0.67 4.00 -3.16
CA MET A 101 -0.35 4.55 -4.04
C MET A 101 -1.75 4.18 -3.55
N ILE A 102 -2.68 5.11 -3.72
CA ILE A 102 -4.12 4.88 -3.69
C ILE A 102 -4.72 5.50 -4.96
N ARG A 103 -5.67 4.81 -5.58
CA ARG A 103 -6.43 5.32 -6.72
C ARG A 103 -7.89 4.91 -6.63
N ILE A 104 -8.77 5.77 -7.15
CA ILE A 104 -10.17 5.43 -7.40
C ILE A 104 -10.23 4.49 -8.60
N ASN A 105 -10.92 3.37 -8.45
CA ASN A 105 -11.20 2.44 -9.53
C ASN A 105 -12.30 3.02 -10.45
N LYS A 106 -12.19 2.79 -11.75
CA LYS A 106 -13.07 3.41 -12.76
C LYS A 106 -14.52 2.94 -12.62
#